data_AF-A0A250IGE0-F1
#
_entry.id   AF-A0A250IGE0-F1
#
_cell.length_a   1.000
_cell.length_b   1.000
_cell.length_c   1.000
_cell.angle_alpha   90.00
_cell.angle_beta   90.00
_cell.angle_gamma   90.00
#
_symmetry.space_group_name_H-M   'P 1'
#
loop_
_entity.id
_entity.type
_entity.pdbx_description
1 polymer ?
#
loop_
_entity_poly.entity_id
_entity_poly.type
_entity_poly.pdbx_seq_one_letter_code
_entity_poly.pdbx_strand_id
1 'polypeptide(L)'
;MSRPVRAMLRLRVLSVLVLLAWMPSFSAHAQEPAPVDFRSMVGMISRLYGLLEYEAAFSQIQAARQNPLGTHELVVLFLYEGIILFEMGRVEDSGDAFQMALLLRPDAKLPEQVAPKVEAHFETARRLAREPAQPDGARSASPGVECSVSPIQATGRNLRAQQLWRLESMERMLCRRGALRGPVASALSSLTIQMGQATEHAERVRISQVIDRIATQLSVFPTNATWTQAKDSAPEDMWEAVGEDPERPLPEAPAEPEVDESPSTDPSNLFGCRAAVADECERLMMRLLQLQNQMQGLDAERKARAAKELFRLGQRVREAVVPSELEQASLSADAWSQKWN
;
A
#
# COMPACT_ATOMS: atom_id res chain seq x y z
N MET A 1 55.19 -34.44 -47.84
CA MET A 1 54.54 -35.74 -47.57
C MET A 1 53.50 -35.54 -46.49
N SER A 2 52.23 -35.54 -46.91
CA SER A 2 51.07 -35.15 -46.10
C SER A 2 50.51 -36.33 -45.31
N ARG A 3 50.12 -36.12 -44.05
CA ARG A 3 49.26 -37.05 -43.29
C ARG A 3 48.02 -36.31 -42.78
N PRO A 4 46.82 -36.91 -42.86
CA PRO A 4 45.55 -36.23 -42.60
C PRO A 4 45.13 -36.31 -41.12
N VAL A 5 44.77 -35.17 -40.53
CA VAL A 5 44.14 -35.07 -39.20
C VAL A 5 42.67 -34.72 -39.38
N ARG A 6 41.82 -35.73 -39.58
CA ARG A 6 40.35 -35.59 -39.49
C ARG A 6 39.72 -36.92 -39.09
N ALA A 7 39.60 -37.19 -37.79
CA ALA A 7 38.60 -38.12 -37.24
C ALA A 7 38.70 -38.19 -35.71
N MET A 8 38.35 -37.12 -34.97
CA MET A 8 38.23 -37.23 -33.50
C MET A 8 37.29 -36.21 -32.88
N LEU A 9 36.28 -35.73 -33.61
CA LEU A 9 35.33 -34.73 -33.10
C LEU A 9 33.87 -35.09 -33.41
N ARG A 10 33.47 -36.35 -33.18
CA ARG A 10 32.04 -36.73 -33.24
C ARG A 10 31.57 -37.67 -32.12
N LEU A 11 32.45 -38.07 -31.18
CA LEU A 11 32.12 -39.09 -30.17
C LEU A 11 31.98 -38.56 -28.72
N ARG A 12 32.07 -37.23 -28.49
CA ARG A 12 31.92 -36.65 -27.14
C ARG A 12 30.60 -35.92 -26.88
N VAL A 13 29.75 -35.73 -27.89
CA VAL A 13 28.47 -35.00 -27.73
C VAL A 13 27.33 -35.94 -27.31
N LEU A 14 27.43 -37.24 -27.59
CA LEU A 14 26.37 -38.21 -27.27
C LEU A 14 26.33 -38.63 -25.79
N SER A 15 27.41 -38.43 -25.02
CA SER A 15 27.46 -38.84 -23.61
C SER A 15 26.78 -37.86 -22.64
N VAL A 16 26.56 -36.60 -23.06
CA VAL A 16 25.93 -35.57 -22.19
C VAL A 16 24.39 -35.64 -22.25
N LEU A 17 23.82 -36.07 -23.38
CA LEU A 17 22.36 -36.15 -23.54
C LEU A 17 21.71 -37.33 -22.79
N VAL A 18 22.45 -38.42 -22.52
CA VAL A 18 21.90 -39.59 -21.82
C VAL A 18 21.82 -39.39 -20.30
N LEU A 19 22.65 -38.52 -19.72
CA LEU A 19 22.64 -38.22 -18.28
C LEU A 19 21.51 -37.26 -17.85
N LEU A 20 20.93 -36.49 -18.78
CA LEU A 20 19.78 -35.61 -18.50
C LEU A 20 18.43 -36.34 -18.47
N ALA A 21 18.36 -37.57 -18.97
CA ALA A 21 17.11 -38.35 -19.00
C ALA A 21 16.81 -39.13 -17.70
N TRP A 22 17.74 -39.13 -16.74
CA TRP A 22 17.59 -39.81 -15.44
C TRP A 22 17.49 -38.85 -14.25
N MET A 23 17.27 -37.56 -14.50
CA MET A 23 16.88 -36.67 -13.40
C MET A 23 15.42 -36.97 -13.06
N PRO A 24 15.13 -37.45 -11.83
CA PRO A 24 13.75 -37.62 -11.40
C PRO A 24 13.05 -36.28 -11.55
N SER A 25 11.90 -36.28 -12.21
CA SER A 25 10.98 -35.14 -12.22
C SER A 25 10.63 -34.86 -10.77
N PHE A 26 11.36 -33.93 -10.15
CA PHE A 26 10.93 -33.33 -8.90
C PHE A 26 9.65 -32.57 -9.24
N SER A 27 8.52 -33.25 -9.10
CA SER A 27 7.22 -32.61 -8.93
C SER A 27 7.35 -31.74 -7.69
N ALA A 28 7.82 -30.51 -7.88
CA ALA A 28 7.71 -29.46 -6.90
C ALA A 28 6.21 -29.27 -6.69
N HIS A 29 5.67 -30.01 -5.72
CA HIS A 29 4.37 -29.72 -5.18
C HIS A 29 4.54 -28.33 -4.60
N ALA A 30 4.00 -27.34 -5.32
CA ALA A 30 3.83 -25.99 -4.79
C ALA A 30 2.83 -26.15 -3.64
N GLN A 31 3.36 -26.53 -2.48
CA GLN A 31 2.65 -26.52 -1.23
C GLN A 31 2.31 -25.05 -1.03
N GLU A 32 1.05 -24.68 -1.30
CA GLU A 32 0.58 -23.33 -1.02
C GLU A 32 0.98 -23.02 0.42
N PRO A 33 1.73 -21.92 0.65
CA PRO A 33 2.18 -21.57 1.99
C PRO A 33 0.93 -21.45 2.85
N ALA A 34 0.84 -22.29 3.88
CA ALA A 34 -0.29 -22.29 4.78
C ALA A 34 -0.50 -20.85 5.30
N PRO A 35 -1.76 -20.39 5.40
CA PRO A 35 -2.07 -19.05 5.84
C PRO A 35 -1.39 -18.79 7.19
N VAL A 36 -0.59 -17.74 7.26
CA VAL A 36 0.16 -17.39 8.46
C VAL A 36 -0.82 -16.99 9.56
N ASP A 37 -0.84 -17.74 10.65
CA ASP A 37 -1.69 -17.44 11.79
C ASP A 37 -1.28 -16.10 12.44
N PHE A 38 -2.19 -15.12 12.40
CA PHE A 38 -1.97 -13.80 12.99
C PHE A 38 -1.62 -13.88 14.48
N ARG A 39 -2.19 -14.83 15.22
CA ARG A 39 -1.90 -15.01 16.65
C ARG A 39 -0.44 -15.40 16.88
N SER A 40 0.10 -16.25 16.00
CA SER A 40 1.52 -16.62 16.02
C SER A 40 2.41 -15.41 15.74
N MET A 41 2.04 -14.55 14.80
CA MET A 41 2.81 -13.33 14.48
C MET A 41 2.84 -12.35 15.66
N VAL A 42 1.68 -12.05 16.26
CA VAL A 42 1.60 -11.16 17.44
C VAL A 42 2.39 -11.74 18.62
N GLY A 43 2.31 -13.06 18.84
CA GLY A 43 3.10 -13.74 19.87
C GLY A 43 4.62 -13.57 19.66
N MET A 44 5.08 -13.60 18.40
CA MET A 44 6.48 -13.33 18.07
C MET A 44 6.88 -11.88 18.31
N ILE A 45 6.04 -10.92 17.89
CA ILE A 45 6.28 -9.48 18.10
C ILE A 45 6.36 -9.17 19.60
N SER A 46 5.39 -9.63 20.40
CA SER A 46 5.39 -9.41 21.86
C SER A 46 6.60 -10.05 22.54
N ARG A 47 7.00 -11.26 22.12
CA ARG A 47 8.22 -11.90 22.63
C ARG A 47 9.46 -11.08 22.30
N LEU A 48 9.60 -10.59 21.07
CA LEU A 48 10.75 -9.77 20.66
C LEU A 48 10.78 -8.43 21.41
N TYR A 49 9.63 -7.79 21.60
CA TYR A 49 9.51 -6.59 22.43
C TYR A 49 9.95 -6.85 23.88
N GLY A 50 9.49 -7.94 24.50
CA GLY A 50 9.89 -8.32 25.85
C GLY A 50 11.37 -8.66 25.99
N LEU A 51 12.04 -9.04 24.90
CA LEU A 51 13.49 -9.24 24.82
C LEU A 51 14.26 -7.95 24.47
N LEU A 52 13.59 -6.82 24.31
CA LEU A 52 14.14 -5.53 23.87
C LEU A 52 14.76 -5.57 22.46
N GLU A 53 14.37 -6.55 21.64
CA GLU A 53 14.81 -6.72 20.25
C GLU A 53 13.91 -5.90 19.30
N TYR A 54 13.94 -4.57 19.46
CA TYR A 54 12.98 -3.66 18.84
C TYR A 54 13.04 -3.66 17.31
N GLU A 55 14.22 -3.70 16.72
CA GLU A 55 14.41 -3.72 15.26
C GLU A 55 13.89 -5.02 14.64
N ALA A 56 14.09 -6.15 15.34
CA ALA A 56 13.56 -7.43 14.92
C ALA A 56 12.03 -7.46 15.04
N ALA A 57 11.48 -6.93 16.15
CA ALA A 57 10.03 -6.81 16.34
C ALA A 57 9.41 -5.92 15.24
N PHE A 58 10.03 -4.79 14.92
CA PHE A 58 9.58 -3.90 13.85
C PHE A 58 9.62 -4.60 12.48
N SER A 59 10.66 -5.39 12.20
CA SER A 59 10.75 -6.17 10.96
C SER A 59 9.62 -7.21 10.86
N GLN A 60 9.23 -7.85 11.98
CA GLN A 60 8.08 -8.76 12.00
C GLN A 60 6.75 -8.04 11.71
N ILE A 61 6.58 -6.81 12.19
CA ILE A 61 5.40 -5.99 11.84
C ILE A 61 5.34 -5.73 10.33
N GLN A 62 6.48 -5.36 9.71
CA GLN A 62 6.52 -5.11 8.27
C GLN A 62 6.25 -6.37 7.45
N ALA A 63 6.71 -7.54 7.91
CA ALA A 63 6.40 -8.81 7.30
C ALA A 63 4.91 -9.17 7.44
N ALA A 64 4.32 -8.95 8.63
CA ALA A 64 2.91 -9.23 8.88
C ALA A 64 1.99 -8.43 7.93
N ARG A 65 2.33 -7.18 7.62
CA ARG A 65 1.59 -6.31 6.68
C ARG A 65 1.56 -6.79 5.23
N GLN A 66 2.42 -7.73 4.85
CA GLN A 66 2.39 -8.30 3.50
C GLN A 66 1.24 -9.31 3.33
N ASN A 67 0.61 -9.72 4.43
CA ASN A 67 -0.54 -10.61 4.42
C ASN A 67 -1.84 -9.80 4.43
N PRO A 68 -2.95 -10.34 3.91
CA PRO A 68 -4.26 -9.74 4.12
C PRO A 68 -4.59 -9.73 5.62
N LEU A 69 -4.89 -8.55 6.17
CA LEU A 69 -5.18 -8.33 7.57
C LEU A 69 -6.56 -7.69 7.71
N GLY A 70 -7.32 -8.12 8.71
CA GLY A 70 -8.52 -7.40 9.13
C GLY A 70 -8.21 -6.14 9.92
N THR A 71 -9.23 -5.33 10.17
CA THR A 71 -9.08 -4.07 10.91
C THR A 71 -8.64 -4.32 12.34
N HIS A 72 -9.11 -5.40 12.97
CA HIS A 72 -8.67 -5.72 14.32
C HIS A 72 -7.17 -6.02 14.36
N GLU A 73 -6.70 -6.82 13.41
CA GLU A 73 -5.28 -7.16 13.24
C GLU A 73 -4.44 -5.92 12.95
N LEU A 74 -4.91 -5.04 12.06
CA LEU A 74 -4.25 -3.76 11.75
C LEU A 74 -4.15 -2.86 12.98
N VAL A 75 -5.22 -2.72 13.77
CA VAL A 75 -5.20 -1.95 15.03
C VAL A 75 -4.13 -2.49 15.96
N VAL A 76 -4.06 -3.82 16.15
CA VAL A 76 -3.04 -4.46 17.00
C VAL A 76 -1.63 -4.17 16.47
N LEU A 77 -1.39 -4.30 15.16
CA LEU A 77 -0.08 -4.01 14.58
C LEU A 77 0.32 -2.55 14.72
N PHE A 78 -0.60 -1.59 14.50
CA PHE A 78 -0.32 -0.17 14.69
C PHE A 78 0.00 0.17 16.15
N LEU A 79 -0.67 -0.47 17.11
CA LEU A 79 -0.36 -0.29 18.53
C LEU A 79 1.05 -0.80 18.87
N TYR A 80 1.41 -2.01 18.41
CA TYR A 80 2.77 -2.53 18.59
C TYR A 80 3.81 -1.66 17.88
N GLU A 81 3.53 -1.21 16.66
CA GLU A 81 4.42 -0.33 15.91
C GLU A 81 4.66 0.98 16.65
N GLY A 82 3.61 1.60 17.17
CA GLY A 82 3.71 2.81 17.98
C GLY A 82 4.56 2.61 19.23
N ILE A 83 4.39 1.49 19.95
CA ILE A 83 5.20 1.16 21.14
C ILE A 83 6.68 1.01 20.74
N ILE A 84 6.96 0.19 19.73
CA ILE A 84 8.32 -0.15 19.29
C ILE A 84 9.04 1.08 18.75
N LEU A 85 8.38 1.90 17.92
CA LEU A 85 8.94 3.16 17.41
C LEU A 85 9.29 4.13 18.53
N PHE A 86 8.45 4.22 19.57
CA PHE A 86 8.72 5.08 20.71
C PHE A 86 9.98 4.64 21.46
N GLU A 87 10.10 3.35 21.74
CA GLU A 87 11.26 2.81 22.45
C GLU A 87 12.56 2.91 21.64
N MET A 88 12.47 2.93 20.30
CA MET A 88 13.60 3.24 19.41
C MET A 88 13.92 4.75 19.31
N GLY A 89 13.19 5.62 20.02
CA GLY A 89 13.39 7.07 20.00
C GLY A 89 12.74 7.80 18.81
N ARG A 90 11.93 7.10 18.01
CA ARG A 90 11.19 7.66 16.86
C ARG A 90 9.82 8.17 17.31
N VAL A 91 9.82 9.19 18.16
CA VAL A 91 8.63 9.67 18.89
C VAL A 91 7.52 10.19 17.97
N GLU A 92 7.87 10.90 16.90
CA GLU A 92 6.91 11.41 15.92
C GLU A 92 6.22 10.26 15.17
N ASP A 93 7.00 9.34 14.60
CA ASP A 93 6.48 8.16 13.89
C ASP A 93 5.61 7.28 14.79
N SER A 94 5.97 7.17 16.08
CA SER A 94 5.16 6.48 17.09
C SER A 94 3.80 7.14 17.29
N GLY A 95 3.76 8.47 17.36
CA GLY A 95 2.52 9.23 17.48
C GLY A 95 1.59 9.00 16.29
N ASP A 96 2.15 8.98 15.08
CA ASP A 96 1.40 8.69 13.85
C ASP A 96 0.82 7.27 13.88
N ALA A 97 1.62 6.25 14.24
CA ALA A 97 1.14 4.88 14.36
C ALA A 97 0.01 4.73 15.39
N PHE A 98 0.14 5.37 16.56
CA PHE A 98 -0.94 5.39 17.56
C PHE A 98 -2.20 6.08 17.07
N GLN A 99 -2.07 7.21 16.38
CA GLN A 99 -3.22 7.89 15.77
C GLN A 99 -3.93 6.99 14.76
N MET A 100 -3.18 6.26 13.92
CA MET A 100 -3.78 5.30 12.97
C MET A 100 -4.58 4.22 13.70
N ALA A 101 -4.06 3.63 14.78
CA ALA A 101 -4.81 2.67 15.58
C ALA A 101 -6.10 3.27 16.16
N LEU A 102 -6.03 4.51 16.67
CA LEU A 102 -7.16 5.20 17.30
C LEU A 102 -8.21 5.71 16.30
N LEU A 103 -7.81 6.00 15.06
CA LEU A 103 -8.73 6.33 13.98
C LEU A 103 -9.57 5.11 13.57
N LEU A 104 -8.96 3.93 13.55
CA LEU A 104 -9.65 2.67 13.29
C LEU A 104 -10.50 2.22 14.49
N ARG A 105 -10.01 2.44 15.72
CA ARG A 105 -10.71 2.05 16.97
C ARG A 105 -10.44 3.06 18.09
N PRO A 106 -11.33 4.05 18.32
CA PRO A 106 -11.12 5.14 19.28
C PRO A 106 -10.99 4.74 20.76
N ASP A 107 -11.48 3.55 21.11
CA ASP A 107 -11.42 2.93 22.42
C ASP A 107 -10.32 1.86 22.55
N ALA A 108 -9.47 1.72 21.52
CA ALA A 108 -8.35 0.79 21.54
C ALA A 108 -7.47 1.01 22.77
N LYS A 109 -7.03 -0.09 23.38
CA LYS A 109 -6.12 -0.10 24.53
C LYS A 109 -4.78 -0.69 24.10
N LEU A 110 -3.71 -0.31 24.80
CA LEU A 110 -2.39 -0.88 24.55
C LEU A 110 -2.43 -2.41 24.77
N PRO A 111 -1.79 -3.20 23.88
CA PRO A 111 -1.90 -4.66 23.90
C PRO A 111 -1.19 -5.32 25.09
N GLU A 112 -0.26 -4.63 25.74
CA GLU A 112 0.52 -5.14 26.86
C GLU A 112 0.91 -4.01 27.84
N GLN A 113 1.49 -4.37 28.98
CA GLN A 113 2.01 -3.39 29.94
C GLN A 113 3.29 -2.77 29.38
N VAL A 114 3.27 -1.45 29.20
CA VAL A 114 4.38 -0.67 28.65
C VAL A 114 4.96 0.28 29.69
N ALA A 115 6.10 0.88 29.39
CA ALA A 115 6.66 1.92 30.24
C ALA A 115 5.69 3.12 30.37
N PRO A 116 5.59 3.78 31.55
CA PRO A 116 4.66 4.90 31.76
C PRO A 116 4.80 6.05 30.75
N LYS A 117 6.00 6.25 30.19
CA LYS A 117 6.28 7.23 29.13
C LYS A 117 5.55 6.91 27.81
N VAL A 118 5.45 5.63 27.44
CA VAL A 118 4.76 5.17 26.23
C VAL A 118 3.25 5.33 26.42
N GLU A 119 2.74 4.95 27.59
CA GLU A 119 1.33 5.14 27.93
C GLU A 119 0.93 6.62 27.89
N ALA A 120 1.74 7.51 28.48
CA ALA A 120 1.51 8.95 28.41
C ALA A 120 1.51 9.49 26.97
N HIS A 121 2.39 8.96 26.10
CA HIS A 121 2.44 9.32 24.68
C HIS A 121 1.18 8.85 23.94
N PHE A 122 0.77 7.60 24.16
CA PHE A 122 -0.45 7.04 23.61
C PHE A 122 -1.71 7.80 24.04
N GLU A 123 -1.84 8.15 25.32
CA GLU A 123 -2.96 8.97 25.80
C GLU A 123 -2.94 10.38 25.20
N THR A 124 -1.76 10.93 24.89
CA THR A 124 -1.63 12.19 24.15
C THR A 124 -2.15 12.03 22.72
N ALA A 125 -1.74 10.97 22.02
CA ALA A 125 -2.28 10.64 20.70
C ALA A 125 -3.80 10.43 20.74
N ARG A 126 -4.35 9.82 21.80
CA ARG A 126 -5.79 9.65 22.00
C ARG A 126 -6.51 10.97 22.23
N ARG A 127 -5.95 11.89 23.02
CA ARG A 127 -6.52 13.24 23.17
C ARG A 127 -6.56 13.96 21.84
N LEU A 128 -5.47 13.92 21.07
CA LEU A 128 -5.40 14.53 19.74
C LEU A 128 -6.39 13.91 18.74
N ALA A 129 -6.55 12.58 18.78
CA ALA A 129 -7.51 11.88 17.91
C ALA A 129 -8.97 12.17 18.28
N ARG A 130 -9.26 12.44 19.56
CA ARG A 130 -10.59 12.83 20.05
C ARG A 130 -10.85 14.31 19.91
N GLU A 131 -9.79 15.12 19.99
CA GLU A 131 -9.93 16.56 19.93
C GLU A 131 -10.54 16.91 18.58
N PRO A 132 -11.68 17.60 18.60
CA PRO A 132 -12.27 18.08 17.38
C PRO A 132 -11.32 19.17 16.88
N ALA A 133 -10.33 18.83 16.03
CA ALA A 133 -9.31 19.71 15.48
C ALA A 133 -9.75 21.18 15.38
N GLN A 134 -9.08 22.02 16.15
CA GLN A 134 -9.24 23.46 16.09
C GLN A 134 -8.25 24.05 15.07
N PRO A 135 -8.61 25.18 14.45
CA PRO A 135 -7.76 25.89 13.51
C PRO A 135 -6.68 26.76 14.22
N ASP A 136 -5.45 26.27 14.34
CA ASP A 136 -4.25 27.02 14.78
C ASP A 136 -3.26 27.42 13.67
N GLY A 137 -3.09 28.72 13.43
CA GLY A 137 -2.22 29.29 12.40
C GLY A 137 -0.74 29.54 12.77
N ALA A 138 0.06 29.57 11.68
CA ALA A 138 1.35 30.25 11.48
C ALA A 138 2.63 29.71 12.16
N ARG A 139 3.50 29.03 11.39
CA ARG A 139 4.96 29.06 11.59
C ARG A 139 5.75 28.87 10.27
N SER A 140 6.76 29.74 10.06
CA SER A 140 7.47 30.08 8.80
C SER A 140 8.41 29.02 8.19
N ALA A 141 8.50 29.01 6.85
CA ALA A 141 9.40 28.20 6.00
C ALA A 141 10.55 29.01 5.35
N SER A 142 11.65 28.31 5.00
CA SER A 142 12.84 28.82 4.28
C SER A 142 12.77 28.57 2.75
N PRO A 143 13.52 29.31 1.91
CA PRO A 143 13.30 29.37 0.46
C PRO A 143 13.89 28.15 -0.29
N GLY A 144 13.03 27.50 -1.09
CA GLY A 144 13.24 26.19 -1.70
C GLY A 144 13.69 26.19 -3.17
N VAL A 145 14.28 25.07 -3.59
CA VAL A 145 14.44 24.68 -4.99
C VAL A 145 13.07 24.26 -5.51
N GLU A 146 12.49 25.04 -6.41
CA GLU A 146 11.25 24.68 -7.08
C GLU A 146 11.48 23.48 -7.99
N CYS A 147 10.89 22.34 -7.67
CA CYS A 147 10.78 21.26 -8.63
C CYS A 147 9.68 21.62 -9.63
N SER A 148 10.05 21.97 -10.85
CA SER A 148 9.09 21.99 -11.95
C SER A 148 8.81 20.54 -12.38
N VAL A 149 7.86 19.88 -11.74
CA VAL A 149 7.40 18.56 -12.19
C VAL A 149 6.41 18.78 -13.33
N SER A 150 6.76 18.33 -14.54
CA SER A 150 5.86 18.37 -15.69
C SER A 150 4.55 17.62 -15.40
N PRO A 151 3.43 18.03 -16.01
CA PRO A 151 2.16 17.31 -15.89
C PRO A 151 2.29 15.88 -16.45
N ILE A 152 1.64 14.94 -15.77
CA ILE A 152 1.63 13.50 -16.11
C ILE A 152 0.98 13.33 -17.48
N GLN A 153 1.75 12.91 -18.50
CA GLN A 153 1.25 12.72 -19.87
C GLN A 153 1.01 11.24 -20.23
N ALA A 154 1.23 10.31 -19.31
CA ALA A 154 1.04 8.89 -19.57
C ALA A 154 -0.44 8.50 -19.57
N THR A 155 -1.07 8.45 -20.74
CA THR A 155 -2.46 7.99 -20.95
C THR A 155 -2.49 6.56 -21.50
N GLY A 156 -3.37 5.70 -20.96
CA GLY A 156 -3.64 4.34 -21.46
C GLY A 156 -3.49 3.19 -20.43
N ARG A 157 -4.13 2.03 -20.69
CA ARG A 157 -4.13 0.84 -19.79
C ARG A 157 -2.97 -0.14 -19.99
N ASN A 158 -2.07 0.15 -20.93
CA ASN A 158 -0.97 -0.76 -21.18
C ASN A 158 0.14 -0.62 -20.13
N LEU A 159 0.96 -1.67 -20.00
CA LEU A 159 2.10 -1.71 -19.06
C LEU A 159 3.01 -0.47 -19.20
N ARG A 160 3.19 0.07 -20.41
CA ARG A 160 4.05 1.23 -20.63
C ARG A 160 3.48 2.49 -19.97
N ALA A 161 2.22 2.80 -20.21
CA ALA A 161 1.55 3.95 -19.58
C ALA A 161 1.54 3.81 -18.05
N GLN A 162 1.27 2.59 -17.56
CA GLN A 162 1.33 2.28 -16.13
C GLN A 162 2.69 2.60 -15.50
N GLN A 163 3.78 2.21 -16.15
CA GLN A 163 5.13 2.39 -15.62
C GLN A 163 5.66 3.82 -15.77
N LEU A 164 5.28 4.54 -16.83
CA LEU A 164 5.59 5.96 -16.96
C LEU A 164 4.94 6.76 -15.82
N TRP A 165 3.68 6.45 -15.50
CA TRP A 165 2.99 7.06 -14.37
C TRP A 165 3.69 6.75 -13.02
N ARG A 166 4.21 5.52 -12.84
CA ARG A 166 5.01 5.13 -11.65
C ARG A 166 6.22 6.04 -11.47
N LEU A 167 6.99 6.21 -12.54
CA LEU A 167 8.22 6.99 -12.54
C LEU A 167 7.96 8.46 -12.19
N GLU A 168 6.95 9.07 -12.81
CA GLU A 168 6.57 10.46 -12.53
C GLU A 168 6.08 10.65 -11.08
N SER A 169 5.34 9.67 -10.54
CA SER A 169 4.89 9.69 -9.15
C SER A 169 6.04 9.58 -8.15
N MET A 170 7.01 8.71 -8.44
CA MET A 170 8.25 8.61 -7.66
C MET A 170 9.04 9.90 -7.68
N GLU A 171 9.21 10.49 -8.87
CA GLU A 171 9.90 11.77 -9.05
C GLU A 171 9.26 12.87 -8.19
N ARG A 172 7.93 12.98 -8.23
CA ARG A 172 7.18 13.96 -7.44
C ARG A 172 7.29 13.73 -5.93
N MET A 173 7.26 12.47 -5.47
CA MET A 173 7.46 12.14 -4.05
C MET A 173 8.88 12.48 -3.58
N LEU A 174 9.89 12.10 -4.36
CA LEU A 174 11.29 12.37 -4.04
C LEU A 174 11.59 13.87 -4.06
N CYS A 175 11.01 14.60 -5.00
CA CYS A 175 11.08 16.04 -5.03
C CYS A 175 10.52 16.65 -3.75
N ARG A 176 9.30 16.26 -3.33
CA ARG A 176 8.66 16.78 -2.12
C ARG A 176 9.48 16.51 -0.86
N ARG A 177 10.23 15.40 -0.85
CA ARG A 177 11.17 15.03 0.23
C ARG A 177 12.53 15.72 0.13
N GLY A 178 12.79 16.53 -0.90
CA GLY A 178 14.10 17.11 -1.18
C GLY A 178 15.17 16.08 -1.59
N ALA A 179 14.76 14.84 -1.89
CA ALA A 179 15.62 13.70 -2.18
C ALA A 179 15.86 13.49 -3.69
N LEU A 180 15.16 14.20 -4.56
CA LEU A 180 15.35 14.16 -6.01
C LEU A 180 16.58 14.99 -6.42
N ARG A 181 17.79 14.42 -6.31
CA ARG A 181 19.04 15.10 -6.69
C ARG A 181 20.02 14.17 -7.39
N GLY A 182 20.84 14.76 -8.28
CA GLY A 182 22.00 14.12 -8.89
C GLY A 182 21.69 12.77 -9.56
N PRO A 183 22.36 11.67 -9.16
CA PRO A 183 22.18 10.36 -9.79
C PRO A 183 20.75 9.80 -9.76
N VAL A 184 19.95 10.16 -8.75
CA VAL A 184 18.57 9.66 -8.65
C VAL A 184 17.69 10.30 -9.71
N ALA A 185 17.81 11.62 -9.89
CA ALA A 185 17.07 12.34 -10.93
C ALA A 185 17.43 11.85 -12.34
N SER A 186 18.73 11.64 -12.60
CA SER A 186 19.18 11.13 -13.90
C SER A 186 18.71 9.69 -14.16
N ALA A 187 18.70 8.83 -13.13
CA ALA A 187 18.21 7.46 -13.25
C ALA A 187 16.70 7.42 -13.59
N LEU A 188 15.87 8.20 -12.90
CA LEU A 188 14.42 8.25 -13.17
C LEU A 188 14.11 8.83 -14.56
N SER A 189 14.82 9.88 -14.96
CA SER A 189 14.69 10.46 -16.31
C SER A 189 15.09 9.44 -17.38
N SER A 190 16.20 8.72 -17.19
CA SER A 190 16.64 7.67 -18.13
C SER A 190 15.62 6.54 -18.26
N LEU A 191 15.03 6.07 -17.15
CA LEU A 191 14.01 5.03 -17.17
C LEU A 191 12.72 5.48 -17.85
N THR A 192 12.35 6.75 -17.69
CA THR A 192 11.19 7.35 -18.36
C THR A 192 11.38 7.31 -19.88
N ILE A 193 12.56 7.72 -20.35
CA ILE A 193 12.91 7.66 -21.79
C ILE A 193 12.90 6.21 -22.30
N GLN A 194 13.54 5.28 -21.58
CA GLN A 194 13.60 3.87 -21.97
C GLN A 194 12.20 3.23 -22.06
N MET A 195 11.36 3.45 -21.05
CA MET A 195 9.97 2.95 -21.05
C MET A 195 9.16 3.57 -22.21
N GLY A 196 9.42 4.84 -22.55
CA GLY A 196 8.84 5.54 -23.69
C GLY A 196 9.34 5.07 -25.07
N GLN A 197 10.47 4.37 -25.16
CA GLN A 197 11.03 3.90 -26.43
C GLN A 197 10.86 2.39 -26.63
N ALA A 198 10.65 1.63 -25.55
CA ALA A 198 10.49 0.19 -25.62
C ALA A 198 9.26 -0.22 -26.46
N THR A 199 9.52 -0.92 -27.56
CA THR A 199 8.49 -1.45 -28.48
C THR A 199 8.12 -2.87 -28.10
N GLU A 200 9.09 -3.68 -27.67
CA GLU A 200 8.89 -5.07 -27.30
C GLU A 200 8.33 -5.23 -25.88
N HIS A 201 7.47 -6.23 -25.67
CA HIS A 201 6.91 -6.54 -24.35
C HIS A 201 8.01 -6.96 -23.37
N ALA A 202 8.96 -7.80 -23.80
CA ALA A 202 10.05 -8.29 -22.94
C ALA A 202 10.96 -7.17 -22.43
N GLU A 203 11.21 -6.15 -23.24
CA GLU A 203 11.98 -4.96 -22.84
C GLU A 203 11.24 -4.16 -21.77
N ARG A 204 9.93 -3.92 -21.94
CA ARG A 204 9.10 -3.23 -20.94
C ARG A 204 9.07 -3.95 -19.60
N VAL A 205 9.02 -5.28 -19.60
CA VAL A 205 9.10 -6.09 -18.37
C VAL A 205 10.45 -5.92 -17.67
N ARG A 206 11.57 -5.93 -18.41
CA ARG A 206 12.90 -5.70 -17.83
C ARG A 206 13.02 -4.31 -17.22
N ILE A 207 12.52 -3.27 -17.90
CA ILE A 207 12.54 -1.90 -17.38
C ILE A 207 11.68 -1.80 -16.11
N SER A 208 10.50 -2.43 -16.07
CA SER A 208 9.65 -2.48 -14.86
C SER A 208 10.40 -3.04 -13.64
N GLN A 209 11.16 -4.13 -13.83
CA GLN A 209 11.95 -4.71 -12.73
C GLN A 209 13.04 -3.76 -12.20
N VAL A 210 13.60 -2.91 -13.07
CA VAL A 210 14.56 -1.89 -12.66
C VAL A 210 13.86 -0.78 -11.86
N ILE A 211 12.66 -0.37 -12.27
CA ILE A 211 11.82 0.60 -11.55
C ILE A 211 11.50 0.06 -10.15
N ASP A 212 11.05 -1.19 -10.03
CA ASP A 212 10.73 -1.85 -8.76
C ASP A 212 11.92 -1.86 -7.80
N ARG A 213 13.12 -2.18 -8.32
CA ARG A 213 14.36 -2.20 -7.53
C ARG A 213 14.73 -0.82 -7.00
N ILE A 214 14.68 0.21 -7.85
CA ILE A 214 15.05 1.58 -7.47
C ILE A 214 14.07 2.13 -6.43
N ALA A 215 12.78 1.92 -6.64
CA ALA A 215 11.76 2.40 -5.72
C ALA A 215 11.83 1.71 -4.34
N THR A 216 12.21 0.43 -4.31
CA THR A 216 12.51 -0.29 -3.06
C THR A 216 13.74 0.32 -2.38
N GLN A 217 14.84 0.54 -3.11
CA GLN A 217 16.05 1.16 -2.56
C GLN A 217 15.81 2.56 -1.99
N LEU A 218 14.94 3.34 -2.65
CA LEU A 218 14.64 4.70 -2.25
C LEU A 218 13.49 4.80 -1.24
N SER A 219 12.88 3.66 -0.84
CA SER A 219 11.71 3.62 0.06
C SER A 219 10.58 4.57 -0.39
N VAL A 220 10.32 4.56 -1.70
CA VAL A 220 9.31 5.42 -2.34
C VAL A 220 8.11 4.58 -2.79
N PHE A 221 8.13 3.25 -2.63
CA PHE A 221 6.99 2.46 -3.09
C PHE A 221 5.76 2.64 -2.19
N PRO A 222 4.62 3.03 -2.78
CA PRO A 222 3.31 2.81 -2.19
C PRO A 222 3.05 1.31 -1.93
N THR A 223 2.40 0.97 -0.81
CA THR A 223 1.69 -0.32 -0.68
C THR A 223 0.69 -0.48 -1.84
N ASN A 224 0.25 -1.70 -2.18
CA ASN A 224 -0.73 -1.94 -3.25
C ASN A 224 -1.95 -0.98 -3.18
N ALA A 225 -2.38 -0.60 -1.98
CA ALA A 225 -3.47 0.35 -1.75
C ALA A 225 -3.20 1.76 -2.33
N THR A 226 -2.00 2.28 -2.14
CA THR A 226 -1.59 3.60 -2.64
C THR A 226 -1.30 3.61 -4.15
N TRP A 227 -1.05 2.45 -4.75
CA TRP A 227 -1.02 2.29 -6.21
C TRP A 227 -2.43 2.36 -6.81
N THR A 228 -3.39 1.65 -6.21
CA THR A 228 -4.80 1.69 -6.61
C THR A 228 -5.38 3.10 -6.47
N GLN A 229 -5.13 3.77 -5.33
CA GLN A 229 -5.54 5.15 -5.09
C GLN A 229 -5.06 6.14 -6.17
N ALA A 230 -3.88 5.90 -6.70
CA ALA A 230 -3.26 6.82 -7.63
C ALA A 230 -3.63 6.53 -9.09
N LYS A 231 -4.03 5.28 -9.37
CA LYS A 231 -4.82 4.92 -10.55
C LYS A 231 -6.21 5.57 -10.53
N ASP A 232 -6.87 5.55 -9.36
CA ASP A 232 -8.24 6.04 -9.17
C ASP A 232 -8.35 7.58 -9.16
N SER A 233 -7.23 8.30 -8.98
CA SER A 233 -7.20 9.78 -8.90
C SER A 233 -6.76 10.46 -10.20
N ALA A 234 -6.48 9.69 -11.25
CA ALA A 234 -6.28 10.24 -12.57
C ALA A 234 -7.57 10.11 -13.41
N PRO A 235 -7.94 11.14 -14.21
CA PRO A 235 -9.22 11.23 -14.91
C PRO A 235 -9.56 9.94 -15.69
N GLU A 236 -10.81 9.46 -15.60
CA GLU A 236 -11.23 8.18 -16.20
C GLU A 236 -10.99 8.16 -17.72
N ASP A 237 -11.12 9.32 -18.38
CA ASP A 237 -10.83 9.58 -19.79
C ASP A 237 -9.32 9.53 -20.16
N MET A 238 -8.41 9.62 -19.18
CA MET A 238 -6.97 9.35 -19.39
C MET A 238 -6.64 7.85 -19.43
N TRP A 239 -7.53 6.99 -18.94
CA TRP A 239 -7.31 5.54 -18.83
C TRP A 239 -8.30 4.71 -19.65
N GLU A 240 -9.38 5.27 -20.16
CA GLU A 240 -10.26 4.60 -21.12
C GLU A 240 -9.64 4.64 -22.52
N ALA A 241 -9.34 3.48 -23.08
CA ALA A 241 -8.76 3.39 -24.41
C ALA A 241 -9.83 3.60 -25.48
N VAL A 242 -9.58 4.54 -26.40
CA VAL A 242 -10.19 4.52 -27.73
C VAL A 242 -9.39 3.53 -28.57
N GLY A 243 -9.94 2.32 -28.75
CA GLY A 243 -9.40 1.27 -29.62
C GLY A 243 -8.71 0.14 -28.85
N GLU A 244 -9.48 -0.88 -28.51
CA GLU A 244 -8.99 -2.15 -27.96
C GLU A 244 -8.22 -2.94 -29.04
N ASP A 245 -7.02 -3.40 -28.70
CA ASP A 245 -6.36 -4.53 -29.36
C ASP A 245 -7.11 -5.79 -28.87
N PRO A 246 -7.64 -6.67 -29.74
CA PRO A 246 -8.62 -7.69 -29.35
C PRO A 246 -8.03 -8.73 -28.37
N GLU A 247 -8.43 -8.62 -27.10
CA GLU A 247 -8.15 -9.62 -26.05
C GLU A 247 -9.09 -10.83 -26.14
N ARG A 248 -8.52 -12.03 -25.91
CA ARG A 248 -9.26 -13.30 -25.86
C ARG A 248 -10.13 -13.39 -24.60
N PRO A 249 -11.37 -13.91 -24.68
CA PRO A 249 -12.25 -14.04 -23.52
C PRO A 249 -11.74 -15.11 -22.54
N LEU A 250 -11.75 -14.78 -21.24
CA LEU A 250 -11.58 -15.72 -20.14
C LEU A 250 -12.92 -16.43 -19.81
N PRO A 251 -12.88 -17.69 -19.35
CA PRO A 251 -14.08 -18.50 -19.12
C PRO A 251 -14.86 -18.09 -17.85
N GLU A 252 -16.19 -18.15 -17.94
CA GLU A 252 -17.13 -17.85 -16.86
C GLU A 252 -17.06 -18.86 -15.71
N ALA A 253 -17.11 -18.34 -14.49
CA ALA A 253 -17.15 -19.11 -13.26
C ALA A 253 -18.57 -19.68 -12.98
N PRO A 254 -18.69 -20.84 -12.32
CA PRO A 254 -19.98 -21.46 -12.04
C PRO A 254 -20.73 -20.78 -10.88
N ALA A 255 -22.06 -20.74 -11.01
CA ALA A 255 -22.97 -20.09 -10.07
C ALA A 255 -23.01 -20.77 -8.68
N GLU A 256 -22.98 -19.96 -7.63
CA GLU A 256 -23.08 -20.38 -6.23
C GLU A 256 -24.54 -20.54 -5.77
N PRO A 257 -24.84 -21.46 -4.83
CA PRO A 257 -26.18 -21.73 -4.35
C PRO A 257 -26.63 -20.80 -3.21
N GLU A 258 -27.92 -20.49 -3.22
CA GLU A 258 -28.63 -19.63 -2.26
C GLU A 258 -28.68 -20.25 -0.84
N VAL A 259 -28.32 -19.46 0.18
CA VAL A 259 -28.41 -19.81 1.60
C VAL A 259 -29.37 -18.86 2.32
N ASP A 260 -30.28 -19.44 3.10
CA ASP A 260 -31.40 -18.83 3.81
C ASP A 260 -30.93 -17.95 5.00
N GLU A 261 -31.23 -16.65 4.96
CA GLU A 261 -30.78 -15.64 5.93
C GLU A 261 -31.75 -15.50 7.13
N SER A 262 -31.27 -15.83 8.33
CA SER A 262 -31.79 -15.21 9.56
C SER A 262 -30.94 -13.98 9.91
N PRO A 263 -31.54 -12.83 10.25
CA PRO A 263 -30.80 -11.57 10.40
C PRO A 263 -29.95 -11.61 11.66
N SER A 264 -28.65 -11.89 11.50
CA SER A 264 -27.66 -11.73 12.58
C SER A 264 -27.36 -10.25 12.77
N THR A 265 -27.37 -9.80 14.03
CA THR A 265 -27.09 -8.41 14.42
C THR A 265 -25.60 -8.10 14.57
N ASP A 266 -24.72 -9.02 14.18
CA ASP A 266 -23.27 -8.85 14.33
C ASP A 266 -22.68 -8.11 13.12
N PRO A 267 -21.78 -7.12 13.35
CA PRO A 267 -21.11 -6.39 12.28
C PRO A 267 -20.33 -7.37 11.39
N SER A 268 -20.57 -7.29 10.09
CA SER A 268 -20.26 -8.40 9.16
C SER A 268 -18.99 -8.17 8.35
N ASN A 269 -18.33 -7.02 8.50
CA ASN A 269 -17.15 -6.70 7.70
C ASN A 269 -16.01 -6.06 8.50
N LEU A 270 -14.87 -5.90 7.81
CA LEU A 270 -13.62 -5.36 8.32
C LEU A 270 -13.83 -4.06 9.12
N PHE A 271 -14.68 -3.17 8.66
CA PHE A 271 -14.81 -1.81 9.19
C PHE A 271 -15.89 -1.66 10.26
N GLY A 272 -16.51 -2.75 10.69
CA GLY A 272 -17.60 -2.73 11.67
C GLY A 272 -18.93 -2.25 11.09
N CYS A 273 -19.12 -2.35 9.77
CA CYS A 273 -20.38 -2.01 9.12
C CYS A 273 -21.40 -3.14 9.29
N ARG A 274 -22.68 -2.79 9.18
CA ARG A 274 -23.79 -3.76 9.23
C ARG A 274 -23.84 -4.59 7.95
N ALA A 275 -24.28 -5.86 8.08
CA ALA A 275 -24.40 -6.82 6.98
C ALA A 275 -25.05 -6.22 5.73
N ALA A 276 -26.19 -5.54 5.93
CA ALA A 276 -27.05 -5.04 4.87
C ALA A 276 -26.39 -4.01 3.92
N VAL A 277 -25.28 -3.41 4.33
CA VAL A 277 -24.57 -2.37 3.56
C VAL A 277 -23.05 -2.60 3.55
N ALA A 278 -22.62 -3.83 3.81
CA ALA A 278 -21.21 -4.14 4.09
C ALA A 278 -20.28 -3.78 2.92
N ASP A 279 -20.64 -4.15 1.69
CA ASP A 279 -19.80 -3.96 0.51
C ASP A 279 -19.59 -2.48 0.17
N GLU A 280 -20.67 -1.70 0.22
CA GLU A 280 -20.65 -0.26 -0.07
C GLU A 280 -19.96 0.52 1.04
N CYS A 281 -20.17 0.12 2.29
CA CYS A 281 -19.50 0.69 3.44
C CYS A 281 -17.99 0.46 3.38
N GLU A 282 -17.55 -0.76 3.05
CA GLU A 282 -16.13 -1.09 2.89
C GLU A 282 -15.49 -0.27 1.76
N ARG A 283 -16.13 -0.20 0.60
CA ARG A 283 -15.66 0.64 -0.53
C ARG A 283 -15.50 2.09 -0.10
N LEU A 284 -16.49 2.65 0.61
CA LEU A 284 -16.45 4.03 1.06
C LEU A 284 -15.42 4.26 2.17
N MET A 285 -15.21 3.30 3.08
CA MET A 285 -14.16 3.35 4.10
C MET A 285 -12.76 3.34 3.48
N MET A 286 -12.52 2.50 2.48
CA MET A 286 -11.27 2.51 1.72
C MET A 286 -11.04 3.86 1.03
N ARG A 287 -12.10 4.45 0.46
CA ARG A 287 -12.05 5.79 -0.12
C ARG A 287 -11.71 6.86 0.94
N LEU A 288 -12.25 6.78 2.15
CA LEU A 288 -11.91 7.71 3.23
C LEU A 288 -10.44 7.57 3.66
N LEU A 289 -9.89 6.35 3.71
CA LEU A 289 -8.45 6.13 3.96
C LEU A 289 -7.58 6.74 2.86
N GLN A 290 -8.03 6.64 1.60
CA GLN A 290 -7.39 7.32 0.48
C GLN A 290 -7.41 8.85 0.68
N LEU A 291 -8.56 9.44 0.98
CA LEU A 291 -8.68 10.88 1.28
C LEU A 291 -7.77 11.32 2.44
N GLN A 292 -7.55 10.45 3.44
CA GLN A 292 -6.64 10.73 4.54
C GLN A 292 -5.18 10.89 4.05
N ASN A 293 -4.74 10.04 3.13
CA ASN A 293 -3.41 10.15 2.51
C ASN A 293 -3.22 11.45 1.71
N GLN A 294 -4.31 12.02 1.16
CA GLN A 294 -4.24 13.29 0.42
C GLN A 294 -3.94 14.50 1.33
N MET A 295 -4.19 14.39 2.64
CA MET A 295 -3.96 15.49 3.59
C MET A 295 -2.47 15.75 3.89
N GLN A 296 -1.54 14.97 3.32
CA GLN A 296 -0.10 15.15 3.54
C GLN A 296 0.44 16.49 3.03
N GLY A 297 -0.25 17.15 2.08
CA GLY A 297 0.14 18.46 1.55
C GLY A 297 -0.45 19.67 2.29
N LEU A 298 -1.36 19.44 3.24
CA LEU A 298 -1.98 20.51 4.02
C LEU A 298 -1.02 20.95 5.13
N ASP A 299 -0.99 22.26 5.42
CA ASP A 299 -0.34 22.75 6.64
C ASP A 299 -1.00 22.11 7.88
N ALA A 300 -0.28 22.11 9.01
CA ALA A 300 -0.71 21.41 10.22
C ALA A 300 -2.14 21.79 10.65
N GLU A 301 -2.51 23.06 10.48
CA GLU A 301 -3.82 23.59 10.83
C GLU A 301 -4.94 23.03 9.95
N ARG A 302 -4.74 23.13 8.63
CA ARG A 302 -5.70 22.64 7.63
C ARG A 302 -5.78 21.13 7.69
N LYS A 303 -4.66 20.44 7.86
CA LYS A 303 -4.58 18.98 8.02
C LYS A 303 -5.40 18.52 9.22
N ALA A 304 -5.24 19.19 10.37
CA ALA A 304 -6.01 18.85 11.57
C ALA A 304 -7.52 19.01 11.31
N ARG A 305 -7.94 20.17 10.78
CA ARG A 305 -9.37 20.42 10.45
C ARG A 305 -9.94 19.40 9.46
N ALA A 306 -9.18 19.09 8.39
CA ALA A 306 -9.56 18.12 7.38
C ALA A 306 -9.71 16.72 7.99
N ALA A 307 -8.74 16.29 8.80
CA ALA A 307 -8.74 14.98 9.47
C ALA A 307 -9.96 14.80 10.38
N LYS A 308 -10.34 15.83 11.13
CA LYS A 308 -11.55 15.82 11.97
C LYS A 308 -12.83 15.69 11.15
N GLU A 309 -12.95 16.40 10.03
CA GLU A 309 -14.13 16.28 9.16
C GLU A 309 -14.20 14.88 8.53
N LEU A 310 -13.06 14.36 8.09
CA LEU A 310 -12.95 13.02 7.50
C LEU A 310 -13.27 11.92 8.52
N PHE A 311 -12.84 12.09 9.77
CA PHE A 311 -13.18 11.20 10.87
C PHE A 311 -14.70 11.13 11.11
N ARG A 312 -15.38 12.28 11.10
CA ARG A 312 -16.86 12.33 11.22
C ARG A 312 -17.55 11.65 10.05
N LEU A 313 -17.00 11.75 8.84
CA LEU A 313 -17.49 10.99 7.69
C LEU A 313 -17.32 9.49 7.89
N GLY A 314 -16.15 9.03 8.34
CA GLY A 314 -15.93 7.61 8.66
C GLY A 314 -16.88 7.08 9.73
N GLN A 315 -17.22 7.90 10.73
CA GLN A 315 -18.22 7.53 11.73
C GLN A 315 -19.61 7.37 11.10
N ARG A 316 -20.06 8.33 10.27
CA ARG A 316 -21.35 8.24 9.55
C ARG A 316 -21.43 7.01 8.65
N VAL A 317 -20.33 6.66 7.97
CA VAL A 317 -20.26 5.48 7.11
C VAL A 317 -20.46 4.20 7.90
N ARG A 318 -19.83 4.07 9.09
CA ARG A 318 -19.99 2.90 9.96
C ARG A 318 -21.36 2.83 10.64
N GLU A 319 -21.97 3.97 10.93
CA GLU A 319 -23.29 4.05 11.56
C GLU A 319 -24.45 3.83 10.56
N ALA A 320 -24.17 3.89 9.26
CA ALA A 320 -25.17 3.72 8.21
C ALA A 320 -25.83 2.34 8.30
N VAL A 321 -27.16 2.34 8.29
CA VAL A 321 -27.99 1.12 8.34
C VAL A 321 -28.61 0.84 6.98
N VAL A 322 -28.78 1.87 6.15
CA VAL A 322 -29.42 1.76 4.84
C VAL A 322 -28.57 2.38 3.72
N PRO A 323 -28.68 1.90 2.47
CA PRO A 323 -27.86 2.37 1.35
C PRO A 323 -27.91 3.88 1.10
N SER A 324 -29.06 4.53 1.32
CA SER A 324 -29.22 5.98 1.13
C SER A 324 -28.37 6.82 2.10
N GLU A 325 -28.07 6.32 3.30
CA GLU A 325 -27.17 6.98 4.24
C GLU A 325 -25.71 6.90 3.76
N LEU A 326 -25.32 5.79 3.15
CA LEU A 326 -24.01 5.63 2.51
C LEU A 326 -23.88 6.51 1.27
N GLU A 327 -24.92 6.63 0.46
CA GLU A 327 -24.95 7.55 -0.68
C GLU A 327 -24.74 9.00 -0.20
N GLN A 328 -25.46 9.42 0.84
CA GLN A 328 -25.27 10.73 1.45
C GLN A 328 -23.86 10.91 2.04
N ALA A 329 -23.27 9.85 2.60
CA ALA A 329 -21.90 9.86 3.11
C ALA A 329 -20.87 9.96 1.97
N SER A 330 -21.11 9.29 0.84
CA SER A 330 -20.30 9.42 -0.37
C SER A 330 -20.32 10.85 -0.92
N LEU A 331 -21.51 11.45 -1.07
CA LEU A 331 -21.64 12.85 -1.49
C LEU A 331 -20.93 13.81 -0.53
N SER A 332 -20.96 13.50 0.78
CA SER A 332 -20.25 14.29 1.78
C SER A 332 -18.73 14.10 1.69
N ALA A 333 -18.25 12.92 1.30
CA ALA A 333 -16.85 12.66 1.01
C ALA A 333 -16.39 13.37 -0.27
N ASP A 334 -17.24 13.46 -1.29
CA ASP A 334 -17.00 14.26 -2.50
C ASP A 334 -16.86 15.74 -2.16
N ALA A 335 -17.83 16.28 -1.42
CA ALA A 335 -17.81 17.67 -0.97
C ALA A 335 -16.59 17.97 -0.08
N TRP A 336 -16.21 17.02 0.78
CA TRP A 336 -14.99 17.11 1.57
C TRP A 336 -13.75 17.16 0.67
N SER A 337 -13.66 16.25 -0.31
CA SER A 337 -12.51 16.20 -1.24
C SER A 337 -12.39 17.50 -2.03
N GLN A 338 -13.50 18.05 -2.53
CA GLN A 338 -13.53 19.34 -3.22
C GLN A 338 -13.13 20.53 -2.34
N LYS A 339 -13.43 20.47 -1.05
CA LYS A 339 -13.11 21.54 -0.09
C LYS A 339 -11.63 21.53 0.33
N TRP A 340 -11.00 20.36 0.37
CA TRP A 340 -9.65 20.17 0.91
C TRP A 340 -8.57 19.90 -0.14
N ASN A 341 -8.94 19.62 -1.39
CA ASN A 341 -8.04 19.71 -2.57
C ASN A 341 -7.68 21.16 -2.90
#